data_AF-A0AA96NC70-F1
#
_entry.id   AF-A0AA96NC70-F1
#
_cell.length_a   1.000
_cell.length_b   1.000
_cell.length_c   1.000
_cell.angle_alpha   90.00
_cell.angle_beta   90.00
_cell.angle_gamma   90.00
#
_symmetry.space_group_name_H-M   'P 1'
#
loop_
_entity.id
_entity.type
_entity.pdbx_description
1 polymer ?
#
loop_
_entity_poly.entity_id
_entity_poly.type
_entity_poly.pdbx_seq_one_letter_code
_entity_poly.pdbx_strand_id
1 'polypeptide(L)'
;MLKFVSGFNDLSEDEQKITYRIRAYMRQEDIYDKNETIRFSLENMEKFFADIRHNIHVLKYGNLFWYEYSRRQKKVITLHLPQDMEVLCQKMIKLNAEDDNDEIVFPNIDLYTFAYGDSLDDKDLIIASYHTQLKTDCMLKKHNRLELSFHGVWRHEDRKPLLNKKDIIDIVRLIYRHYPVTLVEIDDDIFNIRFPMSPDYYEGSYAVFPHRGTCAWMIGLPHKIGQSDIPDTAEAIDIDGKNTLIVSNRDEWFTSFNAEHVQKANFLEIALWEKGLLPVF
;
A
#
# COMPACT_ATOMS: atom_id res chain seq x y z
N MET A 1 -10.88 -1.66 26.30
CA MET A 1 -10.79 -3.14 26.32
C MET A 1 -9.96 -3.54 25.11
N LEU A 2 -8.84 -4.24 25.31
CA LEU A 2 -8.01 -4.72 24.19
C LEU A 2 -8.74 -5.89 23.53
N LYS A 3 -8.82 -5.88 22.20
CA LYS A 3 -9.48 -6.93 21.41
C LYS A 3 -8.42 -7.81 20.78
N PHE A 4 -8.58 -9.13 20.92
CA PHE A 4 -7.78 -10.13 20.23
C PHE A 4 -8.71 -10.98 19.40
N VAL A 5 -8.51 -10.99 18.09
CA VAL A 5 -9.24 -11.84 17.15
C VAL A 5 -8.24 -12.86 16.63
N SER A 6 -8.55 -14.15 16.75
CA SER A 6 -7.70 -15.22 16.23
C SER A 6 -8.16 -15.75 14.86
N GLY A 7 -9.30 -15.27 14.34
CA GLY A 7 -9.85 -15.70 13.06
C GLY A 7 -11.31 -15.28 12.86
N PHE A 8 -11.77 -15.42 11.62
CA PHE A 8 -13.16 -15.17 11.21
C PHE A 8 -13.68 -16.35 10.38
N ASN A 9 -14.74 -17.00 10.84
CA ASN A 9 -15.29 -18.19 10.17
C ASN A 9 -15.89 -17.89 8.79
N ASP A 10 -16.33 -16.66 8.56
CA ASP A 10 -16.93 -16.19 7.30
C ASP A 10 -15.91 -15.88 6.21
N LEU A 11 -14.60 -15.93 6.49
CA LEU A 11 -13.54 -15.62 5.53
C LEU A 11 -12.78 -16.87 5.03
N SER A 12 -13.20 -18.08 5.41
CA SER A 12 -12.45 -19.31 5.11
C SER A 12 -12.26 -19.58 3.60
N GLU A 13 -13.16 -19.09 2.74
CA GLU A 13 -13.01 -19.22 1.28
C GLU A 13 -12.00 -18.23 0.68
N ASP A 14 -11.62 -17.19 1.43
CA ASP A 14 -10.70 -16.14 0.99
C ASP A 14 -9.22 -16.46 1.29
N GLU A 15 -8.94 -17.46 2.14
CA GLU A 15 -7.58 -17.97 2.40
C GLU A 15 -6.85 -18.33 1.10
N GLN A 16 -7.62 -18.85 0.14
CA GLN A 16 -7.14 -19.25 -1.17
C GLN A 16 -6.84 -18.08 -2.12
N LYS A 17 -7.24 -16.86 -1.77
CA LYS A 17 -7.22 -15.66 -2.63
C LYS A 17 -6.45 -14.49 -2.02
N ILE A 18 -5.66 -14.75 -0.96
CA ILE A 18 -4.87 -13.74 -0.25
C ILE A 18 -4.07 -12.89 -1.25
N THR A 19 -4.24 -11.57 -1.13
CA THR A 19 -3.37 -10.59 -1.79
C THR A 19 -2.55 -9.86 -0.75
N TYR A 20 -1.32 -9.47 -1.07
CA TYR A 20 -0.53 -8.57 -0.23
C TYR A 20 -0.58 -7.13 -0.73
N ARG A 21 -0.58 -6.17 0.19
CA ARG A 21 -0.61 -4.73 -0.12
C ARG A 21 0.46 -3.99 0.66
N ILE A 22 1.00 -2.92 0.07
CA ILE A 22 1.79 -1.90 0.75
C ILE A 22 0.97 -0.60 0.71
N ARG A 23 0.55 -0.10 1.86
CA ARG A 23 -0.20 1.15 1.99
C ARG A 23 0.67 2.21 2.64
N ALA A 24 1.02 3.25 1.89
CA ALA A 24 1.76 4.40 2.39
C ALA A 24 0.81 5.57 2.64
N TYR A 25 0.76 6.04 3.88
CA TYR A 25 0.03 7.22 4.28
C TYR A 25 0.99 8.39 4.27
N MET A 26 0.58 9.48 3.65
CA MET A 26 1.38 10.69 3.52
C MET A 26 0.77 11.78 4.36
N ARG A 27 1.65 12.62 4.91
CA ARG A 27 1.20 13.89 5.44
C ARG A 27 0.63 14.69 4.27
N GLN A 28 -0.59 15.21 4.42
CA GLN A 28 -1.04 16.28 3.54
C GLN A 28 -0.10 17.46 3.82
N GLU A 29 0.79 17.78 2.88
CA GLU A 29 1.49 19.05 2.94
C GLU A 29 0.43 20.15 2.93
N ASP A 30 0.66 21.24 3.67
CA ASP A 30 -0.22 22.43 3.69
C ASP A 30 -0.15 23.14 2.32
N ILE A 31 -0.51 22.46 1.23
CA ILE A 31 -0.58 23.00 -0.12
C ILE A 31 -2.02 23.48 -0.28
N TYR A 32 -2.16 24.81 -0.22
CA TYR A 32 -3.45 25.49 -0.31
C TYR A 32 -4.03 25.42 -1.75
N ASP A 33 -3.22 25.09 -2.77
CA ASP A 33 -3.65 24.94 -4.16
C ASP A 33 -3.86 23.48 -4.57
N LYS A 34 -5.09 23.15 -4.99
CA LYS A 34 -5.47 21.78 -5.39
C LYS A 34 -4.70 21.31 -6.62
N ASN A 35 -4.38 22.19 -7.57
CA ASN A 35 -3.75 21.82 -8.84
C ASN A 35 -2.27 21.54 -8.67
N GLU A 36 -1.58 22.32 -7.84
CA GLU A 36 -0.18 22.08 -7.46
C GLU A 36 -0.03 20.74 -6.73
N THR A 37 -0.95 20.41 -5.83
CA THR A 37 -0.97 19.11 -5.14
C THR A 37 -1.11 17.94 -6.11
N ILE A 38 -2.01 18.06 -7.11
CA ILE A 38 -2.20 17.04 -8.15
C ILE A 38 -0.91 16.85 -8.96
N ARG A 39 -0.31 17.94 -9.41
CA ARG A 39 0.91 17.92 -10.22
C ARG A 39 2.08 17.29 -9.46
N PHE A 40 2.33 17.73 -8.23
CA PHE A 40 3.37 17.19 -7.35
C PHE A 40 3.22 15.67 -7.16
N SER A 41 1.99 15.21 -6.89
CA SER A 41 1.71 13.80 -6.67
C SER A 41 2.00 12.95 -7.91
N LEU A 42 1.62 13.42 -9.10
CA LEU A 42 1.86 12.72 -10.36
C LEU A 42 3.35 12.72 -10.74
N GLU A 43 4.08 13.83 -10.55
CA GLU A 43 5.52 13.88 -10.82
C GLU A 43 6.33 12.96 -9.91
N ASN A 44 5.98 12.87 -8.62
CA ASN A 44 6.63 11.93 -7.71
C ASN A 44 6.28 10.48 -8.04
N MET A 45 5.07 10.22 -8.50
CA MET A 45 4.66 8.92 -8.99
C MET A 45 5.51 8.45 -10.16
N GLU A 46 5.71 9.30 -11.17
CA GLU A 46 6.56 9.00 -12.31
C GLU A 46 7.99 8.62 -11.89
N LYS A 47 8.61 9.45 -11.04
CA LYS A 47 9.98 9.22 -10.53
C LYS A 47 10.07 7.94 -9.70
N PHE A 48 9.09 7.73 -8.81
CA PHE A 48 9.00 6.53 -7.98
C PHE A 48 8.96 5.26 -8.83
N PHE A 49 8.15 5.23 -9.89
CA PHE A 49 8.04 4.06 -10.75
C PHE A 49 9.23 3.86 -11.67
N ALA A 50 9.87 4.95 -12.13
CA ALA A 50 11.14 4.87 -12.82
C ALA A 50 12.21 4.19 -11.94
N ASP A 51 12.28 4.57 -10.66
CA ASP A 51 13.18 3.95 -9.69
C ASP A 51 12.81 2.50 -9.39
N ILE A 52 11.52 2.17 -9.22
CA ILE A 52 11.07 0.79 -9.04
C ILE A 52 11.56 -0.09 -10.20
N ARG A 53 11.37 0.38 -11.46
CA ARG A 53 11.82 -0.37 -12.65
C ARG A 53 13.32 -0.64 -12.65
N HIS A 54 14.10 0.32 -12.18
CA HIS A 54 15.55 0.20 -12.15
C HIS A 54 16.04 -0.72 -11.03
N ASN A 55 15.36 -0.71 -9.88
CA ASN A 55 15.86 -1.33 -8.64
C ASN A 55 15.19 -2.67 -8.31
N ILE A 56 13.98 -2.94 -8.79
CA ILE A 56 13.21 -4.15 -8.45
C ILE A 56 13.34 -5.20 -9.57
N HIS A 57 14.01 -6.31 -9.24
CA HIS A 57 14.52 -7.28 -10.22
C HIS A 57 13.43 -7.85 -11.14
N VAL A 58 12.26 -8.16 -10.57
CA VAL A 58 11.12 -8.74 -11.27
C VAL A 58 10.42 -7.75 -12.21
N LEU A 59 10.61 -6.45 -12.00
CA LEU A 59 10.02 -5.38 -12.82
C LEU A 59 11.01 -4.79 -13.83
N LYS A 60 12.26 -5.28 -13.82
CA LYS A 60 13.33 -4.83 -14.72
C LYS A 60 13.12 -5.29 -16.16
N TYR A 61 12.44 -6.43 -16.34
CA TYR A 61 12.26 -7.10 -17.63
C TYR A 61 10.79 -7.05 -18.02
N GLY A 62 10.35 -5.94 -18.61
CA GLY A 62 8.96 -5.74 -19.03
C GLY A 62 8.71 -4.37 -19.62
N ASN A 63 7.67 -4.28 -20.47
CA ASN A 63 7.14 -3.02 -20.94
C ASN A 63 6.14 -2.49 -19.90
N LEU A 64 6.48 -1.38 -19.24
CA LEU A 64 5.55 -0.68 -18.36
C LEU A 64 4.51 0.03 -19.22
N PHE A 65 3.31 -0.51 -19.29
CA PHE A 65 2.16 0.21 -19.78
C PHE A 65 1.40 0.76 -18.59
N TRP A 66 0.84 1.96 -18.75
CA TRP A 66 -0.04 2.55 -17.76
C TRP A 66 -1.44 2.45 -18.34
N TYR A 67 -2.42 2.09 -17.53
CA TYR A 67 -3.80 1.99 -18.01
C TYR A 67 -4.72 2.79 -17.10
N GLU A 68 -5.76 3.35 -17.67
CA GLU A 68 -6.88 3.91 -16.93
C GLU A 68 -8.15 3.18 -17.35
N TYR A 69 -8.91 2.66 -16.39
CA TYR A 69 -10.25 2.15 -16.68
C TYR A 69 -11.28 3.28 -16.54
N SER A 70 -11.77 3.79 -17.66
CA SER A 70 -12.87 4.75 -17.66
C SER A 70 -14.19 4.02 -17.36
N ARG A 71 -14.67 4.09 -16.12
CA ARG A 71 -15.99 3.53 -15.73
C ARG A 71 -17.14 4.12 -16.56
N ARG A 72 -17.08 5.42 -16.87
CA ARG A 72 -18.09 6.12 -17.69
C ARG A 72 -18.15 5.59 -19.12
N GLN A 73 -16.99 5.30 -19.71
CA GLN A 73 -16.91 4.81 -21.09
C GLN A 73 -16.87 3.28 -21.17
N LYS A 74 -16.73 2.58 -20.04
CA LYS A 74 -16.49 1.13 -19.91
C LYS A 74 -15.32 0.66 -20.79
N LYS A 75 -14.23 1.43 -20.84
CA LYS A 75 -13.06 1.17 -21.70
C LYS A 75 -11.75 1.36 -20.94
N VAL A 76 -10.74 0.60 -21.35
CA VAL A 76 -9.35 0.75 -20.93
C VAL A 76 -8.67 1.75 -21.87
N ILE A 77 -8.02 2.75 -21.30
CA ILE A 77 -7.20 3.74 -22.01
C ILE A 77 -5.75 3.43 -21.68
N THR A 78 -4.93 3.18 -22.69
CA THR A 78 -3.47 3.06 -22.51
C THR A 78 -2.86 4.45 -22.39
N LEU A 79 -2.02 4.63 -21.38
CA LEU A 79 -1.21 5.81 -21.12
C LEU A 79 0.26 5.43 -21.35
N HIS A 80 0.96 6.23 -22.12
CA HIS A 80 2.39 6.14 -22.37
C HIS A 80 3.10 7.17 -21.49
N LEU A 81 3.40 6.81 -20.24
CA LEU A 81 4.18 7.69 -19.37
C LEU A 81 5.68 7.58 -19.72
N PRO A 82 6.43 8.70 -19.73
CA PRO A 82 6.00 10.02 -19.27
C PRO A 82 5.31 10.91 -20.32
N GLN A 83 5.20 10.45 -21.57
CA GLN A 83 4.68 11.27 -22.68
C GLN A 83 3.26 11.80 -22.44
N ASP A 84 2.41 11.03 -21.75
CA ASP A 84 1.02 11.40 -21.46
C ASP A 84 0.82 12.08 -20.09
N MET A 85 1.89 12.45 -19.37
CA MET A 85 1.81 13.03 -18.02
C MET A 85 1.04 14.34 -17.97
N GLU A 86 1.32 15.28 -18.87
CA GLU A 86 0.63 16.58 -18.88
C GLU A 86 -0.87 16.43 -19.22
N VAL A 87 -1.21 15.48 -20.11
CA VAL A 87 -2.59 15.14 -20.45
C VAL A 87 -3.32 14.59 -19.21
N LEU A 88 -2.65 13.72 -18.45
CA LEU A 88 -3.18 13.19 -17.21
C LEU A 88 -3.38 14.30 -16.17
N CYS A 89 -2.38 15.15 -15.94
CA CYS A 89 -2.47 16.31 -15.04
C CYS A 89 -3.67 17.21 -15.37
N GLN A 90 -3.82 17.61 -16.63
CA GLN A 90 -4.91 18.49 -17.07
C GLN A 90 -6.29 17.84 -16.87
N LYS A 91 -6.40 16.54 -17.16
CA LYS A 91 -7.62 15.78 -16.95
C LYS A 91 -7.98 15.71 -15.47
N MET A 92 -7.01 15.49 -14.59
CA MET A 92 -7.19 15.42 -13.14
C MET A 92 -7.63 16.75 -12.54
N ILE A 93 -6.97 17.84 -12.95
CA ILE A 93 -7.34 19.21 -12.58
C ILE A 93 -8.77 19.50 -13.00
N LYS A 94 -9.15 19.15 -14.24
CA LYS A 94 -10.51 19.35 -14.74
C LYS A 94 -11.55 18.56 -13.94
N LEU A 95 -11.28 17.29 -13.64
CA LEU A 95 -12.19 16.46 -12.83
C LEU A 95 -12.40 17.04 -11.42
N ASN A 96 -11.34 17.59 -10.82
CA ASN A 96 -11.42 18.24 -9.50
C ASN A 96 -12.14 19.59 -9.54
N ALA A 97 -12.04 20.34 -10.65
CA ALA A 97 -12.77 21.60 -10.81
C ALA A 97 -14.28 21.41 -11.03
N GLU A 98 -14.70 20.22 -11.47
CA GLU A 98 -16.11 19.85 -11.67
C GLU A 98 -16.76 19.26 -10.39
N ASP A 99 -15.99 19.05 -9.32
CA ASP A 99 -16.47 18.60 -8.01
C ASP A 99 -16.60 19.81 -7.07
N ASP A 100 -17.83 20.16 -6.70
CA ASP A 100 -18.15 21.30 -5.82
C ASP A 100 -17.70 21.08 -4.36
N ASN A 101 -17.11 19.93 -4.03
CA ASN A 101 -16.55 19.70 -2.70
C ASN A 101 -15.17 20.36 -2.55
N ASP A 102 -14.89 20.94 -1.37
CA ASP A 102 -13.56 21.47 -1.02
C ASP A 102 -12.46 20.38 -0.95
N GLU A 103 -12.81 19.11 -1.18
CA GLU A 103 -11.89 17.97 -1.20
C GLU A 103 -11.17 17.86 -2.56
N ILE A 104 -9.94 17.36 -2.54
CA ILE A 104 -9.27 16.91 -3.77
C ILE A 104 -9.70 15.46 -3.98
N VAL A 105 -10.50 15.23 -5.02
CA VAL A 105 -10.83 13.89 -5.49
C VAL A 105 -9.79 13.52 -6.53
N PHE A 106 -8.75 12.79 -6.13
CA PHE A 106 -8.02 12.05 -7.14
C PHE A 106 -8.89 10.85 -7.52
N PRO A 107 -9.37 10.73 -8.77
CA PRO A 107 -9.90 9.46 -9.23
C PRO A 107 -8.89 8.36 -8.91
N ASN A 108 -9.41 7.18 -8.59
CA ASN A 108 -8.60 5.97 -8.54
C ASN A 108 -7.90 5.83 -9.89
N ILE A 109 -6.61 6.16 -9.95
CA ILE A 109 -5.80 5.87 -11.12
C ILE A 109 -5.22 4.48 -10.86
N ASP A 110 -5.94 3.49 -11.35
CA ASP A 110 -5.54 2.10 -11.26
C ASP A 110 -4.48 1.86 -12.34
N LEU A 111 -3.21 2.09 -11.98
CA LEU A 111 -2.10 2.03 -12.91
C LEU A 111 -1.51 0.63 -12.93
N TYR A 112 -1.93 -0.16 -13.91
CA TYR A 112 -1.49 -1.54 -14.05
C TYR A 112 -0.17 -1.62 -14.81
N THR A 113 0.92 -1.91 -14.10
CA THR A 113 2.17 -2.35 -14.71
C THR A 113 2.08 -3.84 -15.02
N PHE A 114 2.29 -4.22 -16.28
CA PHE A 114 2.41 -5.61 -16.68
C PHE A 114 3.84 -5.86 -17.15
N ALA A 115 4.55 -6.82 -16.57
CA ALA A 115 5.73 -7.37 -17.23
C ALA A 115 5.29 -8.60 -18.03
N TYR A 116 5.36 -8.50 -19.37
CA TYR A 116 5.16 -9.61 -20.28
C TYR A 116 6.52 -10.23 -20.62
N GLY A 117 6.60 -11.56 -20.65
CA GLY A 117 7.54 -12.25 -21.52
C GLY A 117 7.16 -11.99 -22.99
N ASP A 118 8.09 -12.18 -23.93
CA ASP A 118 7.90 -11.83 -25.35
C ASP A 118 6.74 -12.57 -26.07
N SER A 119 6.02 -13.46 -25.39
CA SER A 119 4.84 -14.16 -25.92
C SER A 119 3.64 -14.09 -24.95
N LEU A 120 2.44 -13.88 -25.50
CA LEU A 120 1.16 -13.95 -24.76
C LEU A 120 0.78 -15.38 -24.36
N ASP A 121 1.56 -16.38 -24.77
CA ASP A 121 1.34 -17.81 -24.49
C ASP A 121 2.22 -18.35 -23.34
N ASP A 122 3.05 -17.50 -22.71
CA ASP A 122 3.91 -17.92 -21.59
C ASP A 122 3.33 -17.54 -20.22
N LYS A 123 3.31 -18.56 -19.36
CA LYS A 123 2.67 -18.66 -18.03
C LYS A 123 3.21 -17.73 -16.93
N ASP A 124 3.95 -16.69 -17.29
CA ASP A 124 4.65 -15.78 -16.37
C ASP A 124 4.14 -14.34 -16.53
N LEU A 125 2.81 -14.16 -16.54
CA LEU A 125 2.22 -12.82 -16.51
C LEU A 125 2.41 -12.20 -15.13
N ILE A 126 3.30 -11.22 -15.05
CA ILE A 126 3.57 -10.45 -13.84
C ILE A 126 2.66 -9.22 -13.84
N ILE A 127 1.53 -9.31 -13.16
CA ILE A 127 0.62 -8.19 -12.98
C ILE A 127 1.03 -7.44 -11.71
N ALA A 128 1.68 -6.29 -11.85
CA ALA A 128 1.83 -5.34 -10.77
C ALA A 128 0.75 -4.26 -10.94
N SER A 129 -0.39 -4.43 -10.28
CA SER A 129 -1.49 -3.46 -10.31
C SER A 129 -1.27 -2.35 -9.28
N TYR A 130 -0.68 -1.23 -9.69
CA TYR A 130 -0.49 -0.12 -8.77
C TYR A 130 -1.73 0.74 -8.66
N HIS A 131 -2.53 0.48 -7.64
CA HIS A 131 -3.72 1.26 -7.31
C HIS A 131 -3.37 2.54 -6.56
N THR A 132 -2.82 3.55 -7.23
CA THR A 132 -2.63 4.82 -6.54
C THR A 132 -3.98 5.53 -6.37
N GLN A 133 -4.52 5.42 -5.16
CA GLN A 133 -5.70 6.16 -4.73
C GLN A 133 -5.28 7.30 -3.83
N LEU A 134 -5.01 8.48 -4.41
CA LEU A 134 -4.88 9.71 -3.63
C LEU A 134 -6.27 10.15 -3.14
N LYS A 135 -6.75 9.48 -2.12
CA LYS A 135 -7.98 9.89 -1.44
C LYS A 135 -7.61 10.97 -0.44
N THR A 136 -8.32 12.10 -0.47
CA THR A 136 -8.63 12.75 0.80
C THR A 136 -9.49 11.73 1.52
N ASP A 137 -8.95 11.02 2.51
CA ASP A 137 -9.75 10.01 3.20
C ASP A 137 -10.97 10.73 3.79
N CYS A 138 -12.15 10.50 3.22
CA CYS A 138 -13.39 11.14 3.66
C CYS A 138 -13.69 10.82 5.14
N MET A 139 -13.01 9.80 5.71
CA MET A 139 -13.09 9.41 7.10
C MET A 139 -12.08 10.14 8.01
N LEU A 140 -10.92 10.57 7.48
CA LEU A 140 -9.81 11.14 8.27
C LEU A 140 -9.52 12.62 7.98
N LYS A 141 -10.07 13.16 6.87
CA LYS A 141 -10.03 14.58 6.47
C LYS A 141 -8.64 15.24 6.43
N LYS A 142 -7.52 14.48 6.52
CA LYS A 142 -6.17 15.02 6.76
C LYS A 142 -4.99 14.26 6.12
N HIS A 143 -5.23 13.18 5.39
CA HIS A 143 -4.16 12.33 4.87
C HIS A 143 -4.35 12.04 3.38
N ASN A 144 -3.27 12.22 2.61
CA ASN A 144 -3.14 11.69 1.26
C ASN A 144 -2.66 10.23 1.37
N ARG A 145 -3.25 9.30 0.60
CA ARG A 145 -2.84 7.90 0.60
C ARG A 145 -2.20 7.50 -0.74
N LEU A 146 -1.08 6.79 -0.69
CA LEU A 146 -0.58 5.98 -1.81
C LEU A 146 -0.79 4.54 -1.42
N GLU A 147 -1.59 3.85 -2.20
CA GLU A 147 -1.78 2.41 -2.05
C GLU A 147 -1.06 1.72 -3.19
N LEU A 148 -0.22 0.75 -2.87
CA LEU A 148 0.40 -0.15 -3.82
C LEU A 148 -0.13 -1.53 -3.47
N SER A 149 -1.20 -1.94 -4.15
CA SER A 149 -1.70 -3.30 -4.00
C SER A 149 -0.90 -4.23 -4.89
N PHE A 150 -0.40 -5.34 -4.36
CA PHE A 150 0.31 -6.34 -5.16
C PHE A 150 -0.66 -7.51 -5.39
N HIS A 151 -1.73 -7.27 -6.14
CA HIS A 151 -2.58 -8.35 -6.63
C HIS A 151 -1.84 -9.08 -7.73
N GLY A 152 -1.37 -10.27 -7.41
CA GLY A 152 -1.12 -11.29 -8.41
C GLY A 152 0.09 -11.02 -9.25
N VAL A 153 1.25 -11.32 -8.67
CA VAL A 153 2.10 -12.20 -9.45
C VAL A 153 1.97 -13.62 -8.98
N TRP A 154 1.01 -14.29 -9.60
CA TRP A 154 0.84 -15.72 -9.50
C TRP A 154 1.84 -16.36 -10.47
N ARG A 155 2.82 -17.13 -9.97
CA ARG A 155 3.14 -18.34 -10.72
C ARG A 155 1.91 -19.21 -10.60
N HIS A 156 1.36 -19.60 -11.75
CA HIS A 156 0.06 -20.27 -11.91
C HIS A 156 -0.06 -21.63 -11.17
N GLU A 157 0.97 -22.03 -10.41
CA GLU A 157 1.12 -23.34 -9.77
C GLU A 157 1.21 -23.30 -8.23
N ASP A 158 1.77 -22.25 -7.59
CA ASP A 158 2.10 -22.29 -6.15
C ASP A 158 1.57 -21.12 -5.29
N ARG A 159 0.90 -20.15 -5.90
CA ARG A 159 0.17 -19.09 -5.17
C ARG A 159 1.02 -18.17 -4.27
N LYS A 160 2.33 -18.07 -4.54
CA LYS A 160 3.24 -17.19 -3.78
C LYS A 160 3.46 -15.84 -4.48
N PRO A 161 3.64 -14.74 -3.74
CA PRO A 161 4.01 -13.46 -4.34
C PRO A 161 5.40 -13.52 -4.97
N LEU A 162 5.58 -12.90 -6.15
CA LEU A 162 6.90 -12.84 -6.78
C LEU A 162 7.90 -11.92 -6.10
N LEU A 163 7.42 -10.85 -5.46
CA LEU A 163 8.30 -9.96 -4.71
C LEU A 163 8.82 -10.72 -3.51
N ASN A 164 10.13 -10.84 -3.36
CA ASN A 164 10.70 -11.36 -2.14
C ASN A 164 10.78 -10.23 -1.08
N LYS A 165 11.12 -10.60 0.16
CA LYS A 165 11.26 -9.63 1.27
C LYS A 165 12.23 -8.48 0.94
N LYS A 166 13.32 -8.74 0.21
CA LYS A 166 14.28 -7.69 -0.18
C LYS A 166 13.62 -6.69 -1.14
N ASP A 167 12.85 -7.16 -2.12
CA ASP A 167 12.13 -6.26 -3.03
C ASP A 167 11.14 -5.38 -2.27
N ILE A 168 10.43 -5.94 -1.29
CA ILE A 168 9.51 -5.18 -0.42
C ILE A 168 10.27 -4.08 0.34
N ILE A 169 11.41 -4.41 0.96
CA ILE A 169 12.24 -3.43 1.67
C ILE A 169 12.72 -2.34 0.71
N ASP A 170 13.15 -2.71 -0.49
CA ASP A 170 13.64 -1.77 -1.50
C ASP A 170 12.50 -0.88 -2.04
N ILE A 171 11.27 -1.40 -2.19
CA ILE A 171 10.06 -0.59 -2.47
C ILE A 171 9.79 0.39 -1.32
N VAL A 172 9.82 -0.05 -0.06
CA VAL A 172 9.60 0.81 1.11
C VAL A 172 10.65 1.94 1.17
N ARG A 173 11.92 1.64 0.89
CA ARG A 173 12.98 2.65 0.76
C ARG A 173 12.63 3.71 -0.29
N LEU A 174 12.18 3.27 -1.47
CA LEU A 174 11.76 4.19 -2.53
C LEU A 174 10.54 5.01 -2.14
N ILE A 175 9.56 4.44 -1.44
CA ILE A 175 8.41 5.17 -0.91
C ILE A 175 8.87 6.32 -0.01
N TYR A 176 9.73 6.04 0.97
CA TYR A 176 10.28 7.06 1.88
C TYR A 176 11.17 8.10 1.18
N ARG A 177 11.77 7.76 0.04
CA ARG A 177 12.59 8.67 -0.75
C ARG A 177 11.74 9.68 -1.51
N HIS A 178 10.60 9.26 -2.05
CA HIS A 178 9.78 10.06 -2.97
C HIS A 178 8.61 10.77 -2.28
N TYR A 179 8.22 10.34 -1.08
CA TYR A 179 7.02 10.85 -0.42
C TYR A 179 7.22 11.21 1.06
N PRO A 180 6.51 12.25 1.56
CA PRO A 180 6.50 12.62 2.98
C PRO A 180 5.61 11.67 3.79
N VAL A 181 6.08 10.44 3.96
CA VAL A 181 5.33 9.33 4.56
C VAL A 181 5.23 9.45 6.07
N THR A 182 4.03 9.25 6.61
CA THR A 182 3.74 9.17 8.05
C THR A 182 3.63 7.73 8.54
N LEU A 183 3.29 6.80 7.65
CA LEU A 183 3.09 5.38 7.95
C LEU A 183 3.19 4.56 6.66
N VAL A 184 3.82 3.39 6.72
CA VAL A 184 3.67 2.33 5.71
C VAL A 184 3.10 1.10 6.39
N GLU A 185 2.05 0.51 5.84
CA GLU A 185 1.47 -0.76 6.29
C GLU A 185 1.70 -1.84 5.22
N ILE A 186 2.07 -3.04 5.65
CA ILE A 186 2.22 -4.20 4.79
C ILE A 186 1.38 -5.32 5.38
N ASP A 187 0.32 -5.69 4.67
CA ASP A 187 -0.69 -6.64 5.12
C ASP A 187 -1.07 -7.64 4.03
N ASP A 188 -1.70 -8.74 4.45
CA ASP A 188 -2.62 -9.41 3.56
C ASP A 188 -3.92 -8.59 3.49
N ASP A 189 -4.56 -8.56 2.34
CA ASP A 189 -5.69 -7.69 2.09
C ASP A 189 -6.90 -7.95 3.01
N ILE A 190 -6.85 -9.10 3.68
CA ILE A 190 -7.78 -9.62 4.67
C ILE A 190 -7.63 -8.95 6.05
N PHE A 191 -6.42 -8.59 6.50
CA PHE A 191 -6.19 -8.10 7.87
C PHE A 191 -7.08 -6.91 8.25
N ASN A 192 -7.36 -6.05 7.26
CA ASN A 192 -8.22 -4.87 7.39
C ASN A 192 -9.42 -4.90 6.42
N ILE A 193 -9.93 -6.07 6.05
CA ILE A 193 -11.00 -6.20 5.05
C ILE A 193 -12.33 -5.59 5.48
N ARG A 194 -12.63 -5.59 6.79
CA ARG A 194 -13.88 -5.00 7.29
C ARG A 194 -13.66 -3.51 7.48
N PHE A 195 -14.36 -2.72 6.68
CA PHE A 195 -14.18 -1.27 6.59
C PHE A 195 -14.70 -0.51 7.84
N PRO A 196 -14.12 0.67 8.16
CA PRO A 196 -14.53 1.57 9.24
C PRO A 196 -16.02 1.95 9.27
N MET A 197 -16.71 1.84 8.15
CA MET A 197 -18.13 2.19 8.00
C MET A 197 -19.10 1.03 8.24
N SER A 198 -18.60 -0.20 8.46
CA SER A 198 -19.48 -1.28 8.90
C SER A 198 -19.88 -1.02 10.36
N PRO A 199 -21.17 -1.17 10.73
CA PRO A 199 -21.59 -1.19 12.14
C PRO A 199 -20.76 -2.15 12.99
N ASP A 200 -20.19 -3.18 12.36
CA ASP A 200 -19.41 -4.23 12.97
C ASP A 200 -17.89 -3.99 12.84
N TYR A 201 -17.43 -2.79 12.47
CA TYR A 201 -16.00 -2.54 12.19
C TYR A 201 -15.08 -2.93 13.34
N TYR A 202 -15.46 -2.51 14.56
CA TYR A 202 -14.75 -2.87 15.77
C TYR A 202 -14.77 -4.38 16.02
N GLU A 203 -15.80 -5.10 15.58
CA GLU A 203 -15.94 -6.55 15.72
C GLU A 203 -15.27 -7.32 14.56
N GLY A 204 -15.04 -6.65 13.43
CA GLY A 204 -14.62 -7.22 12.16
C GLY A 204 -13.15 -7.05 11.75
N SER A 205 -12.37 -6.26 12.49
CA SER A 205 -10.93 -6.10 12.25
C SER A 205 -10.08 -7.05 13.12
N TYR A 206 -8.93 -7.47 12.58
CA TYR A 206 -7.89 -8.19 13.30
C TYR A 206 -7.03 -7.27 14.19
N ALA A 207 -6.96 -5.97 13.85
CA ALA A 207 -6.17 -4.98 14.57
C ALA A 207 -6.70 -4.75 16.01
N VAL A 208 -5.77 -4.47 16.92
CA VAL A 208 -6.06 -4.13 18.33
C VAL A 208 -6.65 -2.73 18.44
N PHE A 209 -6.15 -1.80 17.63
CA PHE A 209 -6.56 -0.40 17.63
C PHE A 209 -7.06 0.03 16.24
N PRO A 210 -8.34 -0.20 15.90
CA PRO A 210 -8.87 0.07 14.56
C PRO A 210 -8.81 1.55 14.12
N HIS A 211 -8.50 2.49 15.01
CA HIS A 211 -8.37 3.93 14.73
C HIS A 211 -6.89 4.36 14.57
N ARG A 212 -5.97 3.41 14.45
CA ARG A 212 -4.52 3.61 14.37
C ARG A 212 -3.92 2.73 13.29
N GLY A 213 -2.68 3.05 12.93
CA GLY A 213 -1.87 2.18 12.07
C GLY A 213 -1.81 0.75 12.59
N THR A 214 -1.75 -0.20 11.67
CA THR A 214 -1.79 -1.64 11.90
C THR A 214 -0.43 -2.26 11.60
N CYS A 215 -0.03 -3.25 12.39
CA CYS A 215 1.30 -3.85 12.22
C CYS A 215 1.32 -4.96 11.17
N ALA A 216 0.25 -5.76 11.12
CA ALA A 216 0.09 -6.91 10.23
C ALA A 216 1.41 -7.65 9.99
N TRP A 217 1.92 -7.68 8.75
CA TRP A 217 3.25 -8.22 8.48
C TRP A 217 4.37 -7.26 8.85
N MET A 218 4.29 -6.04 8.35
CA MET A 218 5.30 -5.01 8.59
C MET A 218 4.68 -3.63 8.69
N ILE A 219 5.26 -2.80 9.55
CA ILE A 219 4.91 -1.40 9.69
C ILE A 219 6.15 -0.53 9.53
N GLY A 220 6.12 0.38 8.55
CA GLY A 220 7.12 1.41 8.36
C GLY A 220 6.74 2.66 9.14
N LEU A 221 7.67 3.17 9.94
CA LEU A 221 7.51 4.42 10.69
C LEU A 221 8.63 5.43 10.33
N PRO A 222 8.32 6.74 10.26
CA PRO A 222 9.28 7.80 9.94
C PRO A 222 10.17 8.16 11.14
N HIS A 223 10.59 7.15 11.89
CA HIS A 223 11.38 7.27 13.10
C HIS A 223 12.42 6.15 13.13
N LYS A 224 13.59 6.46 13.71
CA LYS A 224 14.61 5.45 13.97
C LYS A 224 14.24 4.66 15.22
N ILE A 225 13.91 3.39 15.04
CA ILE A 225 13.52 2.46 16.10
C ILE A 225 14.47 1.26 16.03
N GLY A 226 15.18 0.99 17.12
CA GLY A 226 16.07 -0.15 17.22
C GLY A 226 15.36 -1.41 17.70
N GLN A 227 15.97 -2.57 17.47
CA GLN A 227 15.49 -3.85 18.01
C GLN A 227 15.32 -3.81 19.54
N SER A 228 16.17 -3.08 20.25
CA SER A 228 16.08 -2.92 21.71
C SER A 228 14.87 -2.10 22.17
N ASP A 229 14.34 -1.22 21.30
CA ASP A 229 13.19 -0.38 21.63
C ASP A 229 11.91 -1.20 21.62
N ILE A 230 11.83 -2.23 20.77
CA ILE A 230 10.71 -3.16 20.64
C ILE A 230 11.25 -4.60 20.63
N PRO A 231 11.67 -5.16 21.78
CA PRO A 231 12.40 -6.44 21.82
C PRO A 231 11.64 -7.61 21.16
N ASP A 232 10.32 -7.60 21.26
CA ASP A 232 9.44 -8.67 20.76
C ASP A 232 9.17 -8.60 19.25
N THR A 233 9.70 -7.58 18.54
CA THR A 233 9.64 -7.56 17.07
C THR A 233 10.54 -8.64 16.48
N ALA A 234 10.14 -9.28 15.38
CA ALA A 234 11.00 -10.25 14.71
C ALA A 234 12.23 -9.57 14.05
N GLU A 235 12.06 -8.32 13.63
CA GLU A 235 13.14 -7.49 13.09
C GLU A 235 12.78 -6.00 13.13
N ALA A 236 13.78 -5.15 13.33
CA ALA A 236 13.71 -3.71 13.09
C ALA A 236 14.74 -3.34 12.01
N ILE A 237 14.25 -3.02 10.82
CA ILE A 237 15.08 -2.78 9.62
C ILE A 237 15.28 -1.28 9.46
N ASP A 238 16.53 -0.84 9.47
CA ASP A 238 16.90 0.55 9.18
C ASP A 238 16.64 0.89 7.70
N ILE A 239 15.90 1.98 7.50
CA ILE A 239 15.58 2.53 6.18
C ILE A 239 16.30 3.88 6.08
N ASP A 240 17.46 3.82 5.42
CA ASP A 240 18.33 4.97 5.10
C ASP A 240 18.70 5.83 6.34
N GLY A 241 18.87 5.21 7.51
CA GLY A 241 19.32 5.85 8.75
C GLY A 241 18.29 6.73 9.47
N LYS A 242 17.06 6.84 8.92
CA LYS A 242 16.03 7.79 9.39
C LYS A 242 14.71 7.13 9.75
N ASN A 243 14.28 6.19 8.93
CA ASN A 243 13.00 5.51 9.09
C ASN A 243 13.25 4.06 9.50
N THR A 244 12.22 3.36 9.97
CA THR A 244 12.35 1.95 10.36
C THR A 244 11.17 1.16 9.87
N LEU A 245 11.45 -0.01 9.30
CA LEU A 245 10.46 -1.02 8.98
C LEU A 245 10.51 -2.11 10.06
N ILE A 246 9.44 -2.20 10.83
CA ILE A 246 9.31 -3.15 11.94
C ILE A 246 8.53 -4.36 11.43
N VAL A 247 9.04 -5.56 11.69
CA VAL A 247 8.56 -6.81 11.10
C VAL A 247 7.99 -7.72 12.18
N SER A 248 6.71 -8.12 12.05
CA SER A 248 6.08 -9.04 13.01
C SER A 248 6.52 -10.48 12.83
N ASN A 249 6.80 -10.89 11.58
CA ASN A 249 7.19 -12.26 11.24
C ASN A 249 8.32 -12.30 10.20
N ARG A 250 9.41 -13.01 10.52
CA ARG A 250 10.64 -13.05 9.70
C ARG A 250 10.63 -14.16 8.65
N ASP A 251 10.18 -15.35 9.03
CA ASP A 251 10.57 -16.59 8.37
C ASP A 251 9.60 -17.02 7.25
N GLU A 252 8.36 -16.53 7.30
CA GLU A 252 7.34 -16.81 6.32
C GLU A 252 6.46 -15.59 6.02
N TRP A 253 5.67 -15.70 4.96
CA TRP A 253 4.69 -14.68 4.62
C TRP A 253 3.60 -14.63 5.69
N PHE A 254 3.24 -13.41 6.08
CA PHE A 254 2.15 -13.17 7.00
C PHE A 254 0.81 -13.64 6.42
N THR A 255 -0.12 -14.08 7.26
CA THR A 255 -1.49 -14.38 6.83
C THR A 255 -2.42 -14.23 8.02
N SER A 256 -3.55 -13.57 7.80
CA SER A 256 -4.66 -13.39 8.75
C SER A 256 -5.36 -14.70 9.12
N PHE A 257 -5.07 -15.78 8.39
CA PHE A 257 -5.57 -17.13 8.67
C PHE A 257 -4.66 -17.92 9.63
N ASN A 258 -3.45 -17.41 9.92
CA ASN A 258 -2.59 -17.97 10.95
C ASN A 258 -2.73 -17.14 12.24
N ALA A 259 -3.33 -17.74 13.27
CA ALA A 259 -3.54 -17.09 14.55
C ALA A 259 -2.24 -16.61 15.22
N GLU A 260 -1.12 -17.31 15.03
CA GLU A 260 0.18 -16.89 15.57
C GLU A 260 0.68 -15.62 14.89
N HIS A 261 0.50 -15.49 13.56
CA HIS A 261 0.85 -14.29 12.82
C HIS A 261 0.07 -13.08 13.35
N VAL A 262 -1.26 -13.22 13.44
CA VAL A 262 -2.14 -12.17 13.97
C VAL A 262 -1.74 -11.81 15.40
N GLN A 263 -1.46 -12.80 16.26
CA GLN A 263 -1.08 -12.55 17.64
C GLN A 263 0.24 -11.76 17.74
N LYS A 264 1.26 -12.10 16.93
CA LYS A 264 2.53 -11.35 16.85
C LYS A 264 2.30 -9.91 16.40
N ALA A 265 1.48 -9.69 15.38
CA ALA A 265 1.11 -8.36 14.92
C ALA A 265 0.41 -7.54 16.01
N ASN A 266 -0.54 -8.15 16.72
CA ASN A 266 -1.31 -7.48 17.77
C ASN A 266 -0.44 -7.10 18.97
N PHE A 267 0.51 -7.97 19.37
CA PHE A 267 1.48 -7.60 20.41
C PHE A 267 2.39 -6.46 19.98
N LEU A 268 2.79 -6.44 18.70
CA LEU A 268 3.58 -5.34 18.15
C LEU A 268 2.82 -4.01 18.17
N GLU A 269 1.52 -4.02 17.83
CA GLU A 269 0.65 -2.84 17.92
C GLU A 269 0.58 -2.30 19.34
N ILE A 270 0.41 -3.17 20.34
CA ILE A 270 0.38 -2.78 21.76
C ILE A 270 1.72 -2.18 22.17
N ALA A 271 2.84 -2.83 21.84
CA ALA A 271 4.17 -2.34 22.20
C ALA A 271 4.48 -0.96 21.60
N LEU A 272 4.10 -0.74 20.33
CA LEU A 272 4.25 0.57 19.68
C LEU A 272 3.31 1.62 20.28
N TRP A 273 2.08 1.24 20.60
CA TRP A 273 1.10 2.14 21.22
C TRP A 273 1.54 2.61 22.61
N GLU A 274 2.01 1.69 23.47
CA GLU A 274 2.51 2.01 24.82
C GLU A 274 3.69 2.99 24.81
N LYS A 275 4.48 2.99 23.73
CA LYS A 275 5.60 3.91 23.52
C LYS A 275 5.21 5.20 22.79
N GLY A 276 3.93 5.36 22.43
CA GLY A 276 3.44 6.51 21.67
C GLY A 276 3.93 6.55 20.22
N LEU A 277 4.37 5.42 19.67
CA LEU A 277 4.94 5.29 18.33
C LEU A 277 3.92 4.84 17.28
N LEU A 278 2.76 4.33 17.70
CA LEU A 278 1.71 3.86 16.78
C LEU A 278 0.86 5.05 16.26
N PRO A 279 0.93 5.41 14.97
CA PRO A 279 0.25 6.59 14.43
C PRO A 279 -1.27 6.50 14.56
N VAL A 280 -1.92 7.65 14.76
CA VAL A 280 -3.38 7.80 14.68
C VAL A 280 -3.72 8.22 13.26
N PHE A 281 -4.79 7.65 12.73
CA PHE A 281 -5.35 8.02 11.44
C PHE A 281 -6.00 9.41 11.45
#